data_AF-A0A0W1AF58-F1
#
_entry.id   AF-A0A0W1AF58-F1
#
_cell.length_a   1.000
_cell.length_b   1.000
_cell.length_c   1.000
_cell.angle_alpha   90.00
_cell.angle_beta   90.00
_cell.angle_gamma   90.00
#
_symmetry.space_group_name_H-M   'P 1'
#
loop_
_entity.id
_entity.type
_entity.pdbx_description
1 polymer ?
#
loop_
_entity_poly.entity_id
_entity_poly.type
_entity_poly.pdbx_seq_one_letter_code
_entity_poly.pdbx_strand_id
1 'polypeptide(L)'
;MAATEDRISKDIKPKLQLTLFGLIRDEASCQPGPEKTEEYNQAWIAAQALQLFEHVGHGRQNEAEVIIRKNIELLKYRPFSSFQDITGVSFSGTAFQYALWAMDTHMYTMMIDCLPQTEQGEEIRKDLLKQAEEQKEHFDFQPLIKALKIYVFCFNGWNWEQRKAHWSKVIGGVQQNLPAHVRHEYCHPTRSFYPVPSFTDKILTRSLNFYNLQNELLMKWDAGISGLGSDFAIGGRRLPSESGGLASPGGDRATAVNDLAGITALCAVRTTDLVLLKQRLQLPIQQPDKVQDVAGLTFS
;
A
#
# COMPACT_ATOMS: atom_id res chain seq x y z
N MET A 1 -6.79 17.59 12.93
CA MET A 1 -6.00 16.36 13.19
C MET A 1 -6.58 15.49 14.30
N ALA A 2 -7.23 16.03 15.34
CA ALA A 2 -7.88 15.24 16.40
C ALA A 2 -9.19 14.50 16.00
N ALA A 3 -9.81 14.83 14.85
CA ALA A 3 -11.09 14.25 14.43
C ALA A 3 -10.99 12.89 13.73
N THR A 4 -9.78 12.48 13.31
CA THR A 4 -9.54 11.21 12.60
C THR A 4 -9.19 10.08 13.57
N GLU A 5 -8.47 10.41 14.66
CA GLU A 5 -8.18 9.48 15.76
C GLU A 5 -9.46 9.02 16.48
N ASP A 6 -10.44 9.91 16.60
CA ASP A 6 -11.69 9.63 17.33
C ASP A 6 -12.68 8.75 16.53
N ARG A 7 -12.50 8.64 15.21
CA ARG A 7 -13.29 7.75 14.33
C ARG A 7 -12.73 6.32 14.28
N ILE A 8 -11.41 6.17 14.24
CA ILE A 8 -10.74 4.85 14.28
C ILE A 8 -11.00 4.16 15.63
N SER A 9 -11.10 4.95 16.71
CA SER A 9 -11.48 4.48 18.05
C SER A 9 -12.95 4.03 18.17
N LYS A 10 -13.87 4.53 17.34
CA LYS A 10 -15.32 4.28 17.52
C LYS A 10 -15.87 3.06 16.77
N ASP A 11 -15.24 2.62 15.66
CA ASP A 11 -15.77 1.51 14.86
C ASP A 11 -15.03 0.17 15.06
N ILE A 12 -13.75 0.22 15.45
CA ILE A 12 -12.93 -0.98 15.68
C ILE A 12 -13.01 -1.44 17.14
N LYS A 13 -13.07 -0.48 18.08
CA LYS A 13 -13.16 -0.77 19.51
C LYS A 13 -14.42 -1.54 19.89
N PRO A 14 -15.63 -1.30 19.35
CA PRO A 14 -16.81 -2.11 19.66
C PRO A 14 -16.74 -3.51 19.09
N LYS A 15 -16.10 -3.70 17.92
CA LYS A 15 -15.95 -5.04 17.31
C LYS A 15 -14.93 -5.89 18.09
N LEU A 16 -13.79 -5.31 18.44
CA LEU A 16 -12.80 -5.95 19.32
C LEU A 16 -13.35 -6.14 20.73
N GLN A 17 -14.12 -5.17 21.25
CA GLN A 17 -14.81 -5.34 22.51
C GLN A 17 -15.91 -6.39 22.42
N LEU A 18 -16.64 -6.58 21.32
CA LEU A 18 -17.62 -7.65 21.19
C LEU A 18 -16.97 -9.04 21.18
N THR A 19 -15.81 -9.19 20.53
CA THR A 19 -15.03 -10.44 20.57
C THR A 19 -14.45 -10.69 21.98
N LEU A 20 -13.92 -9.63 22.61
CA LEU A 20 -13.38 -9.69 23.97
C LEU A 20 -14.49 -9.88 25.03
N PHE A 21 -15.65 -9.22 24.88
CA PHE A 21 -16.83 -9.37 25.74
C PHE A 21 -17.50 -10.71 25.54
N GLY A 22 -17.49 -11.28 24.33
CA GLY A 22 -17.93 -12.66 24.09
C GLY A 22 -17.11 -13.67 24.90
N LEU A 23 -15.81 -13.44 25.05
CA LEU A 23 -14.92 -14.23 25.92
C LEU A 23 -15.12 -13.91 27.41
N ILE A 24 -15.44 -12.66 27.78
CA ILE A 24 -15.64 -12.22 29.18
C ILE A 24 -17.00 -12.64 29.75
N ARG A 25 -18.05 -12.80 28.92
CA ARG A 25 -19.44 -12.98 29.41
C ARG A 25 -19.70 -14.33 30.08
N ASP A 26 -18.83 -15.32 29.88
CA ASP A 26 -18.95 -16.63 30.52
C ASP A 26 -18.32 -16.70 31.93
N GLU A 27 -17.62 -15.67 32.41
CA GLU A 27 -16.79 -15.82 33.63
C GLU A 27 -16.79 -14.60 34.58
N ALA A 28 -17.96 -14.09 34.95
CA ALA A 28 -18.07 -12.99 35.90
C ALA A 28 -17.76 -13.33 37.39
N SER A 29 -16.99 -14.39 37.69
CA SER A 29 -16.69 -14.77 39.09
C SER A 29 -15.27 -15.22 39.44
N CYS A 30 -14.33 -15.29 38.50
CA CYS A 30 -12.94 -15.66 38.80
C CYS A 30 -11.94 -14.78 38.08
N GLN A 31 -10.90 -14.30 38.79
CA GLN A 31 -9.75 -13.69 38.12
C GLN A 31 -9.17 -14.70 37.12
N PRO A 32 -8.94 -14.30 35.85
CA PRO A 32 -8.43 -15.22 34.84
C PRO A 32 -7.07 -15.75 35.29
N GLY A 33 -6.91 -17.08 35.25
CA GLY A 33 -5.63 -17.72 35.51
C GLY A 33 -4.55 -17.27 34.51
N PRO A 34 -3.27 -17.58 34.77
CA PRO A 34 -2.14 -17.17 33.92
C PRO A 34 -2.29 -17.60 32.45
N GLU A 35 -2.88 -18.78 32.19
CA GLU A 35 -3.16 -19.26 30.82
C GLU A 35 -4.14 -18.36 30.06
N LYS A 36 -5.20 -17.88 30.73
CA LYS A 36 -6.17 -16.96 30.14
C LYS A 36 -5.55 -15.59 29.85
N THR A 37 -4.63 -15.15 30.70
CA THR A 37 -3.89 -13.89 30.50
C THR A 37 -3.02 -13.94 29.24
N GLU A 38 -2.36 -15.07 28.97
CA GLU A 38 -1.60 -15.27 27.74
C GLU A 38 -2.52 -15.29 26.50
N GLU A 39 -3.66 -15.99 26.57
CA GLU A 39 -4.64 -16.01 25.50
C GLU A 39 -5.18 -14.61 25.15
N TYR A 40 -5.50 -13.79 26.15
CA TYR A 40 -5.91 -12.40 25.95
C TYR A 40 -4.82 -11.55 25.30
N ASN A 41 -3.56 -11.72 25.70
CA ASN A 41 -2.43 -11.00 25.11
C ASN A 41 -2.24 -11.38 23.63
N GLN A 42 -2.34 -12.66 23.29
CA GLN A 42 -2.24 -13.13 21.92
C GLN A 42 -3.38 -12.59 21.04
N ALA A 43 -4.62 -12.60 21.55
CA ALA A 43 -5.77 -12.05 20.85
C ALA A 43 -5.62 -10.54 20.59
N TRP A 44 -5.08 -9.79 21.55
CA TRP A 44 -4.85 -8.34 21.41
C TRP A 44 -3.74 -8.02 20.40
N ILE A 45 -2.67 -8.81 20.36
CA ILE A 45 -1.61 -8.67 19.35
C ILE A 45 -2.15 -9.00 17.96
N ALA A 46 -2.91 -10.10 17.82
CA ALA A 46 -3.53 -10.49 16.55
C ALA A 46 -4.47 -9.39 16.01
N ALA A 47 -5.26 -8.76 16.88
CA ALA A 47 -6.12 -7.64 16.52
C ALA A 47 -5.34 -6.43 15.98
N GLN A 48 -4.22 -6.06 16.61
CA GLN A 48 -3.38 -4.97 16.13
C GLN A 48 -2.64 -5.31 14.84
N ALA A 49 -2.18 -6.56 14.68
CA ALA A 49 -1.57 -7.03 13.45
C ALA A 49 -2.57 -6.94 12.28
N LEU A 50 -3.83 -7.31 12.52
CA LEU A 50 -4.90 -7.17 11.53
C LEU A 50 -5.18 -5.69 11.20
N GLN A 51 -5.20 -4.81 12.21
CA GLN A 51 -5.39 -3.38 12.00
C GLN A 51 -4.23 -2.76 11.20
N LEU A 52 -2.98 -3.08 11.58
CA LEU A 52 -1.78 -2.67 10.84
C LEU A 52 -1.90 -3.11 9.39
N PHE A 53 -2.29 -4.36 9.17
CA PHE A 53 -2.50 -4.88 7.85
C PHE A 53 -3.52 -4.04 7.08
N GLU A 54 -4.71 -3.81 7.65
CA GLU A 54 -5.78 -3.07 6.99
C GLU A 54 -5.31 -1.68 6.55
N HIS A 55 -4.48 -1.01 7.35
CA HIS A 55 -3.87 0.25 6.95
C HIS A 55 -2.88 0.09 5.79
N VAL A 56 -2.03 -0.92 5.83
CA VAL A 56 -1.06 -1.21 4.77
C VAL A 56 -1.73 -1.58 3.45
N GLY A 57 -2.70 -2.51 3.48
CA GLY A 57 -3.47 -2.96 2.31
C GLY A 57 -4.30 -1.87 1.62
N HIS A 58 -4.66 -0.83 2.37
CA HIS A 58 -5.39 0.34 1.86
C HIS A 58 -4.51 1.55 1.62
N GLY A 59 -3.18 1.40 1.73
CA GLY A 59 -2.23 2.49 1.52
C GLY A 59 -2.31 3.61 2.54
N ARG A 60 -2.85 3.37 3.74
CA ARG A 60 -2.96 4.35 4.84
C ARG A 60 -1.66 4.41 5.64
N GLN A 61 -0.62 4.97 5.01
CA GLN A 61 0.75 4.96 5.53
C GLN A 61 0.90 5.63 6.89
N ASN A 62 0.30 6.80 7.09
CA ASN A 62 0.45 7.54 8.36
C ASN A 62 -0.18 6.77 9.53
N GLU A 63 -1.33 6.15 9.30
CA GLU A 63 -2.01 5.33 10.28
C GLU A 63 -1.24 4.03 10.57
N ALA A 64 -0.65 3.41 9.53
CA ALA A 64 0.24 2.26 9.70
C ALA A 64 1.48 2.63 10.54
N GLU A 65 2.11 3.77 10.26
CA GLU A 65 3.28 4.27 10.99
C GLU A 65 2.98 4.48 12.48
N VAL A 66 1.82 5.04 12.82
CA VAL A 66 1.39 5.22 14.22
C VAL A 66 1.32 3.89 14.97
N ILE A 67 0.84 2.83 14.32
CA ILE A 67 0.75 1.49 14.94
C ILE A 67 2.14 0.88 15.10
N ILE A 68 2.96 0.95 14.05
CA ILE A 68 4.33 0.40 14.04
C ILE A 68 5.20 1.07 15.12
N ARG A 69 5.12 2.39 15.26
CA ARG A 69 5.88 3.13 16.27
C ARG A 69 5.50 2.77 17.71
N LYS A 70 4.27 2.29 17.93
CA LYS A 70 3.82 1.80 19.25
C LYS A 70 4.28 0.38 19.52
N ASN A 71 4.31 -0.47 18.49
CA ASN A 71 4.72 -1.86 18.62
C ASN A 71 5.34 -2.37 17.30
N ILE A 72 6.65 -2.24 17.18
CA ILE A 72 7.42 -2.60 15.98
C ILE A 72 7.44 -4.12 15.72
N GLU A 73 7.25 -4.92 16.78
CA GLU A 73 7.21 -6.39 16.69
C GLU A 73 6.06 -6.89 15.81
N LEU A 74 4.99 -6.08 15.64
CA LEU A 74 3.84 -6.39 14.79
C LEU A 74 4.24 -6.71 13.34
N LEU A 75 5.37 -6.21 12.85
CA LEU A 75 5.87 -6.53 11.50
C LEU A 75 6.22 -8.01 11.30
N LYS A 76 6.43 -8.76 12.40
CA LYS A 76 6.69 -10.21 12.38
C LYS A 76 5.43 -11.05 12.41
N TYR A 77 4.30 -10.44 12.80
CA TYR A 77 3.07 -11.19 13.03
C TYR A 77 2.34 -11.46 11.72
N ARG A 78 2.02 -12.73 11.52
CA ARG A 78 1.08 -13.19 10.51
C ARG A 78 -0.29 -13.39 11.19
N PRO A 79 -1.33 -12.63 10.81
CA PRO A 79 -2.66 -12.85 11.37
C PRO A 79 -3.19 -14.24 10.98
N PHE A 80 -3.98 -14.86 11.86
CA PHE A 80 -4.56 -16.19 11.65
C PHE A 80 -5.55 -16.24 10.48
N SER A 81 -6.29 -15.17 10.25
CA SER A 81 -7.21 -15.03 9.13
C SER A 81 -6.56 -14.26 7.99
N SER A 82 -6.84 -14.66 6.74
CA SER A 82 -6.57 -13.80 5.60
C SER A 82 -7.38 -12.51 5.70
N PHE A 83 -6.80 -11.42 5.27
CA PHE A 83 -7.42 -10.10 5.27
C PHE A 83 -7.62 -9.67 3.82
N GLN A 84 -8.52 -8.71 3.61
CA GLN A 84 -8.75 -8.14 2.29
C GLN A 84 -7.99 -6.83 2.14
N ASP A 85 -7.29 -6.68 1.02
CA ASP A 85 -6.68 -5.42 0.65
C ASP A 85 -7.69 -4.48 -0.05
N ILE A 86 -7.20 -3.36 -0.60
CA ILE A 86 -8.06 -2.39 -1.30
C ILE A 86 -8.76 -2.95 -2.57
N THR A 87 -8.33 -4.11 -3.06
CA THR A 87 -8.97 -4.81 -4.18
C THR A 87 -10.08 -5.74 -3.71
N GLY A 88 -10.17 -6.00 -2.40
CA GLY A 88 -11.06 -7.00 -1.82
C GLY A 88 -10.47 -8.42 -1.85
N VAL A 89 -9.25 -8.60 -2.37
CA VAL A 89 -8.57 -9.89 -2.46
C VAL A 89 -7.93 -10.24 -1.13
N SER A 90 -8.11 -11.50 -0.73
CA SER A 90 -7.47 -12.05 0.44
C SER A 90 -5.97 -12.28 0.23
N PHE A 91 -5.13 -11.79 1.14
CA PHE A 91 -3.69 -12.10 1.15
C PHE A 91 -3.28 -12.77 2.46
N SER A 92 -2.27 -13.65 2.36
CA SER A 92 -1.76 -14.45 3.49
C SER A 92 -0.27 -14.17 3.70
N GLY A 93 0.04 -13.42 4.75
CA GLY A 93 1.40 -12.99 5.07
C GLY A 93 1.39 -11.91 6.13
N THR A 94 2.56 -11.37 6.42
CA THR A 94 2.69 -10.20 7.28
C THR A 94 2.31 -8.92 6.52
N ALA A 95 2.12 -7.83 7.26
CA ALA A 95 1.97 -6.49 6.67
C ALA A 95 3.17 -6.09 5.81
N PHE A 96 4.38 -6.46 6.23
CA PHE A 96 5.60 -6.20 5.48
C PHE A 96 5.65 -7.00 4.16
N GLN A 97 5.30 -8.29 4.19
CA GLN A 97 5.23 -9.12 2.97
C GLN A 97 4.24 -8.58 1.95
N TYR A 98 3.09 -8.05 2.40
CA TYR A 98 2.19 -7.38 1.46
C TYR A 98 2.77 -6.09 0.91
N ALA A 99 3.43 -5.25 1.71
CA ALA A 99 4.05 -4.03 1.20
C ALA A 99 5.10 -4.36 0.11
N LEU A 100 5.86 -5.45 0.28
CA LEU A 100 6.76 -5.99 -0.74
C LEU A 100 6.03 -6.50 -1.97
N TRP A 101 4.99 -7.32 -1.77
CA TRP A 101 4.17 -7.85 -2.87
C TRP A 101 3.56 -6.70 -3.68
N ALA A 102 2.94 -5.73 -3.01
CA ALA A 102 2.34 -4.56 -3.64
C ALA A 102 3.38 -3.60 -4.23
N MET A 103 4.68 -3.78 -3.95
CA MET A 103 5.77 -2.90 -4.33
C MET A 103 5.61 -1.44 -3.85
N ASP A 104 4.92 -1.21 -2.72
CA ASP A 104 4.72 0.14 -2.15
C ASP A 104 6.00 0.59 -1.42
N THR A 105 6.89 1.27 -2.15
CA THR A 105 8.17 1.75 -1.61
C THR A 105 8.03 2.66 -0.42
N HIS A 106 7.01 3.52 -0.43
CA HIS A 106 6.81 4.47 0.64
C HIS A 106 6.39 3.74 1.93
N MET A 107 5.59 2.68 1.79
CA MET A 107 5.16 1.86 2.91
C MET A 107 6.30 1.02 3.50
N TYR A 108 7.02 0.23 2.68
CA TYR A 108 8.08 -0.62 3.23
C TYR A 108 9.29 0.19 3.71
N THR A 109 9.56 1.36 3.11
CA THR A 109 10.65 2.24 3.56
C THR A 109 10.31 2.82 4.93
N MET A 110 9.07 3.30 5.12
CA MET A 110 8.58 3.75 6.42
C MET A 110 8.70 2.65 7.48
N MET A 111 8.31 1.40 7.17
CA MET A 111 8.42 0.28 8.11
C MET A 111 9.87 0.04 8.57
N ILE A 112 10.84 0.12 7.66
CA ILE A 112 12.26 -0.05 8.00
C ILE A 112 12.80 1.17 8.74
N ASP A 113 12.38 2.38 8.38
CA ASP A 113 12.79 3.62 9.06
C ASP A 113 12.26 3.71 10.50
N CYS A 114 11.21 2.93 10.84
CA CYS A 114 10.73 2.79 12.20
C CYS A 114 11.58 1.84 13.08
N LEU A 115 12.53 1.09 12.50
CA LEU A 115 13.34 0.16 13.29
C LEU A 115 14.26 0.92 14.26
N PRO A 116 14.25 0.57 15.56
CA PRO A 116 15.12 1.21 16.53
C PRO A 116 16.59 0.86 16.24
N GLN A 117 17.51 1.78 16.54
CA GLN A 117 18.96 1.54 16.39
C GLN A 117 19.50 0.74 17.59
N THR A 118 18.90 -0.42 17.86
CA THR A 118 19.17 -1.29 19.01
C THR A 118 19.32 -2.75 18.56
N GLU A 119 19.73 -3.63 19.47
CA GLU A 119 19.78 -5.08 19.21
C GLU A 119 18.41 -5.64 18.81
N GLN A 120 17.34 -5.21 19.49
CA GLN A 120 15.96 -5.57 19.12
C GLN A 120 15.63 -5.14 17.68
N GLY A 121 16.01 -3.93 17.26
CA GLY A 121 15.79 -3.48 15.89
C GLY A 121 16.54 -4.34 14.87
N GLU A 122 17.75 -4.75 15.20
CA GLU A 122 18.56 -5.65 14.36
C GLU A 122 17.99 -7.07 14.29
N GLU A 123 17.39 -7.58 15.36
CA GLU A 123 16.62 -8.84 15.34
C GLU A 123 15.43 -8.74 14.40
N ILE A 124 14.62 -7.68 14.51
CA ILE A 124 13.48 -7.46 13.63
C ILE A 124 13.96 -7.31 12.18
N ARG A 125 15.05 -6.58 11.92
CA ARG A 125 15.64 -6.45 10.57
C ARG A 125 15.96 -7.82 9.96
N LYS A 126 16.57 -8.73 10.73
CA LYS A 126 16.87 -10.10 10.26
C LYS A 126 15.59 -10.87 9.91
N ASP A 127 14.53 -10.72 10.70
CA ASP A 127 13.23 -11.31 10.38
C ASP A 127 12.62 -10.70 9.11
N LEU A 128 12.71 -9.39 8.91
CA LEU A 128 12.25 -8.73 7.69
C LEU A 128 13.05 -9.19 6.46
N LEU A 129 14.36 -9.40 6.60
CA LEU A 129 15.19 -9.96 5.53
C LEU A 129 14.70 -11.35 5.13
N LYS A 130 14.44 -12.23 6.11
CA LYS A 130 13.87 -13.56 5.86
C LYS A 130 12.51 -13.47 5.15
N GLN A 131 11.63 -12.59 5.60
CA GLN A 131 10.33 -12.35 4.96
C GLN A 131 10.49 -11.88 3.49
N ALA A 132 11.50 -11.04 3.21
CA ALA A 132 11.78 -10.54 1.85
C ALA A 132 12.39 -11.60 0.92
N GLU A 133 13.09 -12.58 1.46
CA GLU A 133 13.58 -13.76 0.72
C GLU A 133 12.45 -14.76 0.42
N GLU A 134 11.51 -14.90 1.36
CA GLU A 134 10.29 -15.72 1.19
C GLU A 134 9.31 -15.09 0.19
N GLN A 135 9.20 -13.76 0.16
CA GLN A 135 8.33 -13.03 -0.77
C GLN A 135 8.95 -12.96 -2.17
N LYS A 136 8.73 -14.04 -2.95
CA LYS A 136 9.25 -14.18 -4.32
C LYS A 136 8.39 -13.48 -5.37
N GLU A 137 7.08 -13.45 -5.15
CA GLU A 137 6.13 -12.83 -6.06
C GLU A 137 5.85 -11.39 -5.66
N HIS A 138 5.58 -10.56 -6.67
CA HIS A 138 5.13 -9.18 -6.48
C HIS A 138 4.08 -8.85 -7.53
N PHE A 139 3.42 -7.72 -7.33
CA PHE A 139 2.42 -7.18 -8.21
C PHE A 139 2.99 -7.05 -9.63
N ASP A 140 2.22 -7.51 -10.60
CA ASP A 140 2.60 -7.49 -12.01
C ASP A 140 1.91 -6.32 -12.72
N PHE A 141 2.70 -5.35 -13.17
CA PHE A 141 2.22 -4.22 -13.97
C PHE A 141 1.93 -4.59 -15.43
N GLN A 142 2.43 -5.73 -15.93
CA GLN A 142 2.35 -6.09 -17.35
C GLN A 142 0.93 -6.18 -17.91
N PRO A 143 -0.09 -6.70 -17.19
CA PRO A 143 -1.46 -6.70 -17.68
C PRO A 143 -1.96 -5.29 -18.04
N LEU A 144 -1.70 -4.29 -17.20
CA LEU A 144 -2.13 -2.91 -17.45
C LEU A 144 -1.33 -2.28 -18.58
N ILE A 145 0.00 -2.45 -18.58
CA ILE A 145 0.88 -1.96 -19.63
C ILE A 145 0.46 -2.54 -20.99
N LYS A 146 0.17 -3.83 -21.06
CA LYS A 146 -0.30 -4.51 -22.28
C LYS A 146 -1.65 -3.96 -22.74
N ALA A 147 -2.62 -3.80 -21.82
CA ALA A 147 -3.93 -3.25 -22.14
C ALA A 147 -3.83 -1.84 -22.74
N LEU A 148 -3.01 -0.97 -22.12
CA LEU A 148 -2.75 0.39 -22.60
C LEU A 148 -2.02 0.40 -23.96
N LYS A 149 -0.99 -0.44 -24.15
CA LYS A 149 -0.28 -0.58 -25.44
C LYS A 149 -1.23 -0.92 -26.58
N ILE A 150 -2.11 -1.91 -26.37
CA ILE A 150 -3.10 -2.32 -27.38
C ILE A 150 -4.04 -1.15 -27.70
N TYR A 151 -4.52 -0.46 -26.66
CA TYR A 151 -5.41 0.69 -26.83
C TYR A 151 -4.77 1.80 -27.67
N VAL A 152 -3.55 2.21 -27.32
CA VAL A 152 -2.80 3.25 -28.02
C VAL A 152 -2.52 2.87 -29.47
N PHE A 153 -2.16 1.62 -29.73
CA PHE A 153 -1.84 1.10 -31.05
C PHE A 153 -3.07 1.05 -31.96
N CYS A 154 -4.18 0.49 -31.47
CA CYS A 154 -5.38 0.29 -32.27
C CYS A 154 -6.29 1.53 -32.34
N PHE A 155 -6.05 2.57 -31.52
CA PHE A 155 -6.97 3.69 -31.32
C PHE A 155 -7.55 4.26 -32.63
N ASN A 156 -6.68 4.62 -33.58
CA ASN A 156 -7.10 5.26 -34.83
C ASN A 156 -7.89 4.32 -35.76
N GLY A 157 -7.68 3.00 -35.65
CA GLY A 157 -8.39 1.99 -36.44
C GLY A 157 -9.71 1.54 -35.82
N TRP A 158 -9.94 1.85 -34.54
CA TRP A 158 -11.18 1.50 -33.85
C TRP A 158 -12.25 2.58 -33.96
N ASN A 159 -13.50 2.13 -34.07
CA ASN A 159 -14.67 2.99 -33.87
C ASN A 159 -14.89 3.27 -32.38
N TRP A 160 -15.84 4.15 -32.07
CA TRP A 160 -16.13 4.55 -30.69
C TRP A 160 -16.49 3.37 -29.78
N GLU A 161 -17.35 2.44 -30.23
CA GLU A 161 -17.77 1.31 -29.40
C GLU A 161 -16.62 0.35 -29.08
N GLN A 162 -15.71 0.12 -30.02
CA GLN A 162 -14.49 -0.67 -29.80
C GLN A 162 -13.57 0.01 -28.78
N ARG A 163 -13.37 1.33 -28.90
CA ARG A 163 -12.60 2.12 -27.92
C ARG A 163 -13.24 2.08 -26.54
N LYS A 164 -14.55 2.30 -26.45
CA LYS A 164 -15.29 2.24 -25.19
C LYS A 164 -15.17 0.86 -24.55
N ALA A 165 -15.39 -0.20 -25.33
CA ALA A 165 -15.29 -1.57 -24.85
C ALA A 165 -13.89 -1.89 -24.30
N HIS A 166 -12.82 -1.54 -25.03
CA HIS A 166 -11.47 -1.81 -24.56
C HIS A 166 -11.08 -0.94 -23.36
N TRP A 167 -11.44 0.35 -23.37
CA TRP A 167 -11.16 1.25 -22.25
C TRP A 167 -11.87 0.77 -20.98
N SER A 168 -13.20 0.71 -20.98
CA SER A 168 -13.96 0.38 -19.78
C SER A 168 -13.77 -1.06 -19.32
N LYS A 169 -13.73 -2.04 -20.23
CA LYS A 169 -13.74 -3.46 -19.84
C LYS A 169 -12.35 -4.06 -19.71
N VAL A 170 -11.42 -3.71 -20.60
CA VAL A 170 -10.06 -4.29 -20.58
C VAL A 170 -9.16 -3.49 -19.66
N ILE A 171 -9.01 -2.18 -19.89
CA ILE A 171 -8.19 -1.33 -19.01
C ILE A 171 -8.83 -1.21 -17.63
N GLY A 172 -10.13 -0.87 -17.57
CA GLY A 172 -10.86 -0.75 -16.31
C GLY A 172 -10.89 -2.06 -15.51
N GLY A 173 -11.00 -3.21 -16.19
CA GLY A 173 -11.01 -4.52 -15.54
C GLY A 173 -9.66 -4.85 -14.89
N VAL A 174 -8.55 -4.53 -15.55
CA VAL A 174 -7.22 -4.66 -14.93
C VAL A 174 -7.05 -3.68 -13.77
N GLN A 175 -7.60 -2.47 -13.91
CA GLN A 175 -7.52 -1.41 -12.90
C GLN A 175 -8.17 -1.78 -11.55
N GLN A 176 -9.16 -2.66 -11.53
CA GLN A 176 -9.76 -3.17 -10.29
C GLN A 176 -8.73 -3.85 -9.36
N ASN A 177 -7.69 -4.45 -9.95
CA ASN A 177 -6.69 -5.24 -9.23
C ASN A 177 -5.44 -4.42 -8.85
N LEU A 178 -5.44 -3.10 -9.04
CA LEU A 178 -4.30 -2.27 -8.70
C LEU A 178 -4.14 -2.13 -7.17
N PRO A 179 -2.91 -2.29 -6.64
CA PRO A 179 -2.65 -2.02 -5.24
C PRO A 179 -2.77 -0.53 -4.92
N ALA A 180 -2.99 -0.20 -3.65
CA ALA A 180 -3.32 1.15 -3.21
C ALA A 180 -2.33 2.21 -3.67
N HIS A 181 -1.02 1.91 -3.65
CA HIS A 181 0.02 2.87 -4.04
C HIS A 181 -0.09 3.29 -5.52
N VAL A 182 -0.43 2.38 -6.43
CA VAL A 182 -0.63 2.70 -7.85
C VAL A 182 -1.89 3.54 -8.05
N ARG A 183 -2.96 3.25 -7.29
CA ARG A 183 -4.17 4.07 -7.30
C ARG A 183 -3.88 5.50 -6.81
N HIS A 184 -3.02 5.64 -5.80
CA HIS A 184 -2.57 6.97 -5.34
C HIS A 184 -1.78 7.74 -6.40
N GLU A 185 -0.97 7.05 -7.22
CA GLU A 185 -0.25 7.69 -8.32
C GLU A 185 -1.22 8.22 -9.40
N TYR A 186 -2.24 7.45 -9.77
CA TYR A 186 -3.33 7.91 -10.63
C TYR A 186 -4.08 9.11 -10.04
N CYS A 187 -4.35 9.06 -8.73
CA CYS A 187 -5.13 10.05 -8.02
C CYS A 187 -4.29 11.18 -7.40
N HIS A 188 -3.03 11.32 -7.79
CA HIS A 188 -2.11 12.28 -7.16
C HIS A 188 -2.64 13.72 -7.33
N PRO A 189 -2.73 14.51 -6.24
CA PRO A 189 -3.46 15.79 -6.25
C PRO A 189 -2.69 16.96 -6.87
N THR A 190 -1.41 16.78 -7.20
CA THR A 190 -0.57 17.85 -7.78
C THR A 190 0.32 17.35 -8.91
N ARG A 191 0.14 16.11 -9.36
CA ARG A 191 0.97 15.48 -10.39
C ARG A 191 0.10 14.64 -11.30
N SER A 192 0.42 14.67 -12.59
CA SER A 192 -0.13 13.76 -13.59
C SER A 192 0.97 12.86 -14.15
N PHE A 193 0.63 11.95 -15.05
CA PHE A 193 1.63 11.17 -15.79
C PHE A 193 2.25 11.93 -16.97
N TYR A 194 1.91 13.21 -17.18
CA TYR A 194 2.52 14.05 -18.19
C TYR A 194 2.95 15.44 -17.65
N PRO A 195 4.26 15.77 -17.67
CA PRO A 195 5.37 14.91 -18.13
C PRO A 195 5.53 13.67 -17.24
N VAL A 196 6.19 12.62 -17.76
CA VAL A 196 6.41 11.36 -17.03
C VAL A 196 7.16 11.66 -15.72
N PRO A 197 6.58 11.34 -14.55
CA PRO A 197 7.23 11.56 -13.27
C PRO A 197 8.51 10.74 -13.11
N SER A 198 9.43 11.22 -12.29
CA SER A 198 10.58 10.41 -11.87
C SER A 198 10.21 9.32 -10.86
N PHE A 199 9.11 9.49 -10.13
CA PHE A 199 8.65 8.59 -9.05
C PHE A 199 9.67 8.40 -7.90
N THR A 200 10.59 9.35 -7.75
CA THR A 200 11.69 9.35 -6.76
C THR A 200 11.38 10.18 -5.51
N ASP A 201 10.18 10.71 -5.36
CA ASP A 201 9.83 11.53 -4.22
C ASP A 201 9.92 10.72 -2.92
N LYS A 202 10.43 11.35 -1.85
CA LYS A 202 10.48 10.69 -0.55
C LYS A 202 9.09 10.40 0.02
N ILE A 203 8.13 11.29 -0.28
CA ILE A 203 6.76 11.24 0.24
C ILE A 203 5.80 11.19 -0.94
N LEU A 204 4.95 10.16 -0.96
CA LEU A 204 3.80 10.10 -1.86
C LEU A 204 2.62 10.84 -1.23
N THR A 205 2.10 11.87 -1.90
CA THR A 205 0.87 12.52 -1.45
C THR A 205 -0.31 11.62 -1.76
N ARG A 206 -0.82 10.94 -0.73
CA ARG A 206 -1.86 9.91 -0.87
C ARG A 206 -3.24 10.51 -1.07
N SER A 207 -3.86 10.16 -2.18
CA SER A 207 -5.25 10.49 -2.50
C SER A 207 -5.86 9.33 -3.26
N LEU A 208 -7.13 9.05 -3.03
CA LEU A 208 -7.90 8.11 -3.87
C LEU A 208 -9.00 8.86 -4.64
N ASN A 209 -9.04 10.18 -4.55
CA ASN A 209 -10.12 10.95 -5.17
C ASN A 209 -9.92 10.99 -6.69
N PHE A 210 -10.99 10.68 -7.42
CA PHE A 210 -11.07 10.82 -8.86
C PHE A 210 -12.41 11.45 -9.25
N TYR A 211 -12.45 12.14 -10.37
CA TYR A 211 -13.68 12.73 -10.90
C TYR A 211 -14.33 11.79 -11.90
N ASN A 212 -15.61 11.50 -11.75
CA ASN A 212 -16.35 10.67 -12.70
C ASN A 212 -17.16 11.56 -13.65
N LEU A 213 -16.81 11.53 -14.94
CA LEU A 213 -17.47 12.35 -15.96
C LEU A 213 -18.90 11.92 -16.26
N GLN A 214 -19.29 10.68 -15.97
CA GLN A 214 -20.63 10.19 -16.30
C GLN A 214 -21.70 10.75 -15.36
N ASN A 215 -21.37 10.93 -14.07
CA ASN A 215 -22.29 11.41 -13.06
C ASN A 215 -21.86 12.77 -12.45
N GLU A 216 -20.74 13.32 -12.91
CA GLU A 216 -20.16 14.60 -12.47
C GLU A 216 -19.80 14.64 -10.98
N LEU A 217 -19.50 13.48 -10.38
CA LEU A 217 -19.18 13.37 -8.95
C LEU A 217 -17.69 13.12 -8.69
N LEU A 218 -17.20 13.71 -7.61
CA LEU A 218 -15.93 13.31 -7.00
C LEU A 218 -16.15 12.01 -6.22
N MET A 219 -15.45 10.95 -6.61
CA MET A 219 -15.54 9.62 -6.04
C MET A 219 -14.19 9.20 -5.44
N LYS A 220 -14.18 8.11 -4.66
CA LYS A 220 -12.97 7.52 -4.10
C LYS A 220 -12.65 6.20 -4.76
N TRP A 221 -11.37 5.98 -5.08
CA TRP A 221 -10.87 4.73 -5.64
C TRP A 221 -10.63 3.67 -4.56
N ASP A 222 -11.64 3.37 -3.75
CA ASP A 222 -11.61 2.33 -2.72
C ASP A 222 -12.09 0.96 -3.27
N ALA A 223 -12.39 0.01 -2.38
CA ALA A 223 -12.87 -1.31 -2.78
C ALA A 223 -14.32 -1.23 -3.28
N GLY A 224 -14.63 -1.93 -4.38
CA GLY A 224 -16.01 -2.15 -4.81
C GLY A 224 -16.69 -0.99 -5.57
N ILE A 225 -15.91 -0.16 -6.29
CA ILE A 225 -16.47 0.91 -7.11
C ILE A 225 -17.32 0.31 -8.24
N SER A 226 -18.62 0.58 -8.17
CA SER A 226 -19.54 0.23 -9.24
C SER A 226 -19.15 0.95 -10.55
N GLY A 227 -19.09 0.20 -11.64
CA GLY A 227 -18.80 0.73 -12.98
C GLY A 227 -17.33 0.68 -13.41
N LEU A 228 -16.37 0.62 -12.48
CA LEU A 228 -14.96 0.42 -12.87
C LEU A 228 -14.81 -0.97 -13.47
N GLY A 229 -14.32 -1.10 -14.70
CA GLY A 229 -14.20 -2.40 -15.37
C GLY A 229 -15.45 -2.85 -16.15
N SER A 230 -16.53 -2.08 -16.11
CA SER A 230 -17.74 -2.33 -16.90
C SER A 230 -18.14 -1.10 -17.71
N ASP A 231 -18.31 0.02 -17.02
CA ASP A 231 -18.85 1.27 -17.55
C ASP A 231 -17.76 2.29 -17.83
N PHE A 232 -16.67 2.27 -17.06
CA PHE A 232 -15.55 3.19 -17.21
C PHE A 232 -14.20 2.57 -16.82
N ALA A 233 -13.14 3.28 -17.21
CA ALA A 233 -11.80 3.16 -16.63
C ALA A 233 -11.31 4.54 -16.21
N ILE A 234 -10.27 4.58 -15.37
CA ILE A 234 -9.73 5.81 -14.78
C ILE A 234 -8.43 6.16 -15.51
N GLY A 235 -8.41 7.30 -16.20
CA GLY A 235 -7.19 7.87 -16.76
C GLY A 235 -6.53 8.85 -15.81
N GLY A 236 -5.21 9.03 -15.92
CA GLY A 236 -4.55 10.21 -15.38
C GLY A 236 -5.03 11.47 -16.12
N ARG A 237 -5.08 12.62 -15.45
CA ARG A 237 -5.43 13.87 -16.15
C ARG A 237 -4.35 14.30 -17.14
N ARG A 238 -4.77 15.01 -18.19
CA ARG A 238 -3.96 15.27 -19.38
C ARG A 238 -2.96 16.39 -19.20
N LEU A 239 -3.30 17.43 -18.44
CA LEU A 239 -2.49 18.63 -18.32
C LEU A 239 -1.72 18.65 -16.99
N PRO A 240 -0.53 19.26 -16.93
CA PRO A 240 0.21 19.42 -15.67
C PRO A 240 -0.56 20.21 -14.60
N SER A 241 -1.47 21.12 -15.02
CA SER A 241 -2.35 21.89 -14.14
C SER A 241 -3.56 21.10 -13.64
N GLU A 242 -3.77 19.91 -14.17
CA GLU A 242 -4.88 19.04 -13.88
C GLU A 242 -4.39 17.83 -13.08
N SER A 243 -5.00 17.58 -11.92
CA SER A 243 -4.58 16.51 -11.01
C SER A 243 -5.73 15.61 -10.58
N GLY A 244 -5.36 14.43 -10.06
CA GLY A 244 -6.30 13.38 -9.71
C GLY A 244 -6.72 12.51 -10.90
N GLY A 245 -7.43 11.42 -10.60
CA GLY A 245 -7.93 10.51 -11.63
C GLY A 245 -9.18 11.05 -12.33
N LEU A 246 -9.43 10.57 -13.55
CA LEU A 246 -10.62 10.89 -14.34
C LEU A 246 -11.28 9.61 -14.86
N ALA A 247 -12.47 9.29 -14.38
CA ALA A 247 -13.25 8.16 -14.88
C ALA A 247 -14.07 8.56 -16.11
N SER A 248 -13.97 7.76 -17.17
CA SER A 248 -14.74 7.93 -18.41
C SER A 248 -15.03 6.59 -19.10
N PRO A 249 -16.10 6.51 -19.90
CA PRO A 249 -16.39 5.31 -20.70
C PRO A 249 -15.38 5.09 -21.84
N GLY A 250 -14.60 6.10 -22.19
CA GLY A 250 -13.57 6.01 -23.22
C GLY A 250 -12.50 7.06 -22.96
N GLY A 251 -11.25 6.62 -22.89
CA GLY A 251 -10.09 7.50 -22.80
C GLY A 251 -9.75 8.08 -24.16
N ASP A 252 -9.30 9.32 -24.22
CA ASP A 252 -8.67 9.80 -25.42
C ASP A 252 -7.27 9.18 -25.58
N ARG A 253 -6.74 9.22 -26.80
CA ARG A 253 -5.44 8.61 -27.11
C ARG A 253 -4.29 9.24 -26.31
N ALA A 254 -4.33 10.55 -26.05
CA ALA A 254 -3.24 11.23 -25.34
C ALA A 254 -3.20 10.78 -23.89
N THR A 255 -4.35 10.68 -23.23
CA THR A 255 -4.46 10.10 -21.87
C THR A 255 -3.89 8.68 -21.82
N ALA A 256 -4.27 7.80 -22.75
CA ALA A 256 -3.75 6.43 -22.79
C ALA A 256 -2.23 6.36 -23.02
N VAL A 257 -1.67 7.27 -23.84
CA VAL A 257 -0.21 7.39 -24.06
C VAL A 257 0.49 7.83 -22.78
N ASN A 258 -0.05 8.82 -22.09
CA ASN A 258 0.51 9.34 -20.84
C ASN A 258 0.47 8.27 -19.74
N ASP A 259 -0.66 7.59 -19.57
CA ASP A 259 -0.81 6.47 -18.64
C ASP A 259 0.18 5.35 -18.95
N LEU A 260 0.32 4.97 -20.23
CA LEU A 260 1.27 3.95 -20.64
C LEU A 260 2.70 4.33 -20.24
N ALA A 261 3.11 5.57 -20.50
CA ALA A 261 4.44 6.05 -20.18
C ALA A 261 4.66 6.12 -18.65
N GLY A 262 3.69 6.68 -17.92
CA GLY A 262 3.71 6.79 -16.46
C GLY A 262 3.78 5.43 -15.77
N ILE A 263 2.90 4.49 -16.11
CA ILE A 263 2.86 3.15 -15.51
C ILE A 263 4.10 2.32 -15.88
N THR A 264 4.62 2.47 -17.11
CA THR A 264 5.87 1.81 -17.49
C THR A 264 7.05 2.34 -16.67
N ALA A 265 7.15 3.66 -16.49
CA ALA A 265 8.19 4.27 -15.67
C ALA A 265 8.05 3.92 -14.18
N LEU A 266 6.83 3.95 -13.63
CA LEU A 266 6.55 3.53 -12.26
C LEU A 266 6.97 2.07 -12.04
N CYS A 267 6.63 1.16 -12.95
CA CYS A 267 7.05 -0.24 -12.88
C CYS A 267 8.59 -0.35 -12.80
N ALA A 268 9.32 0.35 -13.68
CA ALA A 268 10.78 0.30 -13.71
C ALA A 268 11.41 0.83 -12.40
N VAL A 269 10.87 1.93 -11.87
CA VAL A 269 11.33 2.51 -10.60
C VAL A 269 11.04 1.58 -9.44
N ARG A 270 9.82 1.05 -9.31
CA ARG A 270 9.47 0.15 -8.19
C ARG A 270 10.23 -1.17 -8.23
N THR A 271 10.54 -1.70 -9.41
CA THR A 271 11.43 -2.86 -9.55
C THR A 271 12.84 -2.54 -9.03
N THR A 272 13.36 -1.35 -9.34
CA THR A 272 14.67 -0.91 -8.85
C THR A 272 14.65 -0.70 -7.33
N ASP A 273 13.63 -0.02 -6.81
CA ASP A 273 13.48 0.24 -5.37
C ASP A 273 13.43 -1.06 -4.57
N LEU A 274 12.75 -2.10 -5.07
CA LEU A 274 12.67 -3.41 -4.42
C LEU A 274 14.05 -4.10 -4.34
N VAL A 275 14.91 -3.93 -5.35
CA VAL A 275 16.30 -4.43 -5.31
C VAL A 275 17.11 -3.68 -4.26
N LEU A 276 17.02 -2.34 -4.25
CA LEU A 276 17.70 -1.49 -3.28
C LEU A 276 17.25 -1.79 -1.85
N LEU A 277 15.97 -2.06 -1.65
CA LEU A 277 15.41 -2.47 -0.36
C LEU A 277 16.06 -3.76 0.15
N LYS A 278 16.16 -4.79 -0.71
CA LYS A 278 16.78 -6.07 -0.34
C LYS A 278 18.26 -5.88 0.03
N GLN A 279 18.99 -5.04 -0.70
CA GLN A 279 20.36 -4.67 -0.35
C GLN A 279 20.43 -3.93 0.99
N ARG A 280 19.53 -2.97 1.23
CA ARG A 280 19.44 -2.25 2.50
C ARG A 280 19.20 -3.20 3.67
N LEU A 281 18.30 -4.16 3.50
CA LEU A 281 18.03 -5.18 4.51
C LEU A 281 19.22 -6.10 4.77
N GLN A 282 20.20 -6.25 3.88
CA GLN A 282 21.40 -7.07 4.14
C GLN A 282 22.38 -6.39 5.09
N LEU A 283 22.31 -5.06 5.21
CA LEU A 283 23.20 -4.28 6.06
C LEU A 283 22.66 -4.22 7.49
N PRO A 284 23.50 -4.41 8.53
CA PRO A 284 23.09 -4.20 9.91
C PRO A 284 22.59 -2.77 10.14
N ILE A 285 21.64 -2.62 11.06
CA ILE A 285 21.23 -1.32 11.57
C ILE A 285 22.43 -0.68 12.28
N GLN A 286 22.78 0.55 11.92
CA GLN A 286 23.98 1.21 12.46
C GLN A 286 23.74 1.61 13.92
N GLN A 287 24.46 0.98 14.85
CA GLN A 287 24.47 1.43 16.24
C GLN A 287 25.20 2.78 16.34
N PRO A 288 24.61 3.81 16.97
CA PRO A 288 25.24 5.13 17.10
C PRO A 288 26.60 5.09 17.83
N ASP A 289 26.89 4.05 18.61
CA ASP A 289 28.07 3.98 19.47
C ASP A 289 29.30 3.27 18.88
N LYS A 290 29.38 3.09 17.55
CA LYS A 290 30.62 2.67 16.86
C LYS A 290 31.30 3.79 16.08
N VAL A 291 31.10 5.04 16.50
CA VAL A 291 31.90 6.20 16.09
C VAL A 291 32.70 6.70 17.29
N GLN A 292 33.66 5.90 17.77
CA GLN A 292 34.73 6.40 18.65
C GLN A 292 36.09 5.77 18.28
N ASP A 293 37.09 6.65 18.32
CA ASP A 293 38.54 6.43 18.39
C ASP A 293 39.33 6.08 17.11
N VAL A 294 39.47 7.08 16.24
CA VAL A 294 40.74 7.30 15.50
C VAL A 294 41.18 8.77 15.64
N ALA A 295 41.34 9.24 16.87
CA ALA A 295 41.98 10.53 17.17
C ALA A 295 42.93 10.37 18.36
N GLY A 296 43.91 9.49 18.21
CA GLY A 296 44.90 9.19 19.23
C GLY A 296 46.19 8.68 18.61
N LEU A 297 46.82 9.49 17.75
CA LEU A 297 48.23 9.30 17.41
C LEU A 297 48.99 10.57 17.82
N THR A 298 49.56 10.45 19.00
CA THR A 298 50.62 11.26 19.57
C THR A 298 51.83 11.30 18.62
N PHE A 299 52.30 12.50 18.28
CA PHE A 299 53.66 12.71 17.82
C PHE A 299 54.55 12.89 19.06
N SER A 300 55.46 11.94 19.26
CA SER A 300 56.67 12.08 20.07
C SER A 300 57.85 12.36 19.15
#